data_AF-A0A2N2DCA3-F1
#
_entry.id   AF-A0A2N2DCA3-F1
#
_cell.length_a   1.000
_cell.length_b   1.000
_cell.length_c   1.000
_cell.angle_alpha   90.00
_cell.angle_beta   90.00
_cell.angle_gamma   90.00
#
_symmetry.space_group_name_H-M   'P 1'
#
loop_
_entity.id
_entity.type
_entity.pdbx_description
1 polymer ?
#
loop_
_entity_poly.entity_id
_entity_poly.type
_entity_poly.pdbx_seq_one_letter_code
_entity_poly.pdbx_strand_id
1 'polypeptide(L)'
;MAGYLIIINNYLHDVATAMILSLTVIMVFISSRAGDGPEERERFAAEIYSIFSKLAALSLAWVIAGGIPRAIFFNRYELIPAREKGIAGVLVFKHIILFMMVAAGLLLWRRIRNRLKR
;
A
#
# COMPACT_ATOMS: atom_id res chain seq x y z
N MET A 1 -1.44 25.60 11.26
CA MET A 1 -1.89 25.24 9.89
C MET A 1 -0.97 24.20 9.25
N ALA A 2 0.28 24.51 8.89
CA ALA A 2 1.17 23.59 8.16
C ALA A 2 1.44 22.23 8.86
N GLY A 3 1.56 22.21 10.18
CA GLY A 3 1.76 20.96 10.94
C GLY A 3 0.59 19.98 10.82
N TYR A 4 -0.65 20.47 10.75
CA TYR A 4 -1.83 19.61 10.56
C TYR A 4 -1.81 18.95 9.18
N LEU A 5 -1.37 19.66 8.14
CA LEU A 5 -1.26 19.11 6.79
C LEU A 5 -0.23 17.98 6.72
N ILE A 6 0.89 18.09 7.44
CA ILE A 6 1.91 17.03 7.51
C ILE A 6 1.35 15.81 8.23
N ILE A 7 0.65 16.00 9.34
CA ILE A 7 0.00 14.90 10.07
C ILE A 7 -1.02 14.19 9.17
N ILE A 8 -1.89 14.95 8.50
CA ILE A 8 -2.87 14.41 7.55
C ILE A 8 -2.17 13.64 6.42
N ASN A 9 -1.11 14.21 5.84
CA ASN A 9 -0.30 13.54 4.82
C ASN A 9 0.26 12.20 5.32
N ASN A 10 0.78 12.15 6.55
CA ASN A 10 1.32 10.91 7.12
C ASN A 10 0.24 9.85 7.32
N TYR A 11 -0.96 10.25 7.75
CA TYR A 11 -2.11 9.34 7.81
C TYR A 11 -2.51 8.83 6.42
N LEU A 12 -2.63 9.72 5.42
CA LEU A 12 -2.99 9.33 4.06
C LEU A 12 -1.93 8.41 3.42
N HIS A 13 -0.65 8.65 3.70
CA HIS A 13 0.45 7.78 3.29
C HIS A 13 0.31 6.37 3.89
N ASP A 14 -0.01 6.26 5.18
CA ASP A 14 -0.22 4.97 5.85
C ASP A 14 -1.46 4.24 5.29
N VAL A 15 -2.55 4.97 5.04
CA VAL A 15 -3.77 4.43 4.40
C VAL A 15 -3.46 3.93 2.98
N ALA A 16 -2.71 4.70 2.18
CA ALA A 16 -2.31 4.31 0.84
C ALA A 16 -1.43 3.05 0.85
N THR A 17 -0.54 2.91 1.83
CA THR A 17 0.26 1.70 2.04
C THR A 17 -0.63 0.48 2.32
N ALA A 18 -1.61 0.63 3.23
CA ALA A 18 -2.56 -0.44 3.52
C ALA A 18 -3.44 -0.78 2.30
N MET A 19 -3.85 0.23 1.52
CA MET A 19 -4.64 0.04 0.32
C MET A 19 -3.95 -0.85 -0.72
N ILE A 20 -2.64 -0.63 -0.96
CA ILE A 20 -1.85 -1.46 -1.88
C ILE A 20 -1.92 -2.93 -1.46
N LEU A 21 -1.67 -3.22 -0.18
CA LEU A 21 -1.69 -4.60 0.30
C LEU A 21 -3.11 -5.20 0.24
N SER A 22 -4.12 -4.47 0.69
CA SER A 22 -5.52 -4.93 0.69
C SER A 22 -6.02 -5.27 -0.72
N LEU A 23 -5.82 -4.37 -1.69
CA LEU A 23 -6.18 -4.62 -3.09
C LEU A 23 -5.45 -5.86 -3.62
N THR A 24 -4.17 -6.01 -3.28
CA THR A 24 -3.35 -7.14 -3.69
C THR A 24 -3.87 -8.46 -3.11
N VAL A 25 -4.15 -8.53 -1.82
CA VAL A 25 -4.66 -9.74 -1.16
C VAL A 25 -6.02 -10.14 -1.75
N ILE A 26 -6.92 -9.18 -1.94
CA ILE A 26 -8.22 -9.43 -2.57
C ILE A 26 -8.03 -9.99 -3.98
N MET A 27 -7.12 -9.41 -4.77
CA MET A 27 -6.86 -9.87 -6.12
C MET A 27 -6.19 -11.25 -6.17
N VAL A 28 -5.34 -11.59 -5.19
CA VAL A 28 -4.78 -12.95 -5.04
C VAL A 28 -5.92 -13.94 -4.82
N PHE A 29 -6.87 -13.62 -3.94
CA PHE A 29 -8.02 -14.47 -3.67
C PHE A 29 -8.90 -14.66 -4.92
N ILE A 30 -9.25 -13.56 -5.60
CA ILE A 30 -10.06 -13.60 -6.83
C ILE A 30 -9.36 -14.42 -7.92
N SER A 31 -8.10 -14.11 -8.22
CA SER A 31 -7.34 -14.82 -9.26
C SER A 31 -7.12 -16.30 -8.95
N SER A 32 -7.03 -16.68 -7.67
CA SER A 32 -6.92 -18.10 -7.28
C SER A 32 -8.17 -18.93 -7.57
N ARG A 33 -9.34 -18.29 -7.69
CA ARG A 33 -10.61 -18.96 -7.98
C ARG A 33 -11.08 -18.83 -9.42
N ALA A 34 -10.40 -17.99 -10.21
CA ALA A 34 -10.74 -17.75 -11.61
C ALA A 34 -10.25 -18.88 -12.53
N GLY A 35 -9.03 -19.40 -12.33
CA GLY A 35 -8.39 -20.34 -13.25
C GLY A 35 -8.94 -21.78 -13.29
N ASP A 36 -9.87 -22.13 -12.40
CA ASP A 36 -10.54 -23.44 -12.35
C ASP A 36 -12.05 -23.33 -12.67
N GLY A 37 -12.49 -22.20 -13.22
CA GLY A 37 -13.90 -21.83 -13.33
C GLY A 37 -14.41 -21.61 -14.76
N PRO A 38 -15.72 -21.38 -14.92
CA PRO A 38 -16.31 -20.94 -16.19
C PRO A 38 -15.63 -19.66 -16.71
N GLU A 39 -15.58 -19.48 -18.03
CA GLU A 39 -14.99 -18.32 -18.73
C GLU A 39 -15.46 -16.97 -18.16
N GLU A 40 -16.71 -16.89 -17.68
CA GLU A 40 -17.27 -15.71 -17.02
C GLU A 40 -16.49 -15.28 -15.75
N ARG A 41 -15.94 -16.23 -14.98
CA ARG A 41 -15.13 -15.93 -13.78
C ARG A 41 -13.78 -15.33 -14.14
N GLU A 42 -13.19 -15.77 -15.24
CA GLU A 42 -11.94 -15.22 -15.75
C GLU A 42 -12.13 -13.79 -16.28
N ARG A 43 -13.21 -13.56 -17.03
CA ARG A 43 -13.59 -12.21 -17.50
C ARG A 43 -13.82 -11.26 -16.34
N PHE A 44 -14.58 -11.67 -15.33
CA PHE A 44 -14.80 -10.88 -14.11
C PHE A 44 -13.50 -10.56 -13.37
N ALA A 45 -12.59 -11.54 -13.24
CA ALA A 45 -11.28 -11.31 -12.63
C ALA A 45 -10.43 -10.31 -13.43
N ALA A 46 -10.48 -10.34 -14.76
CA ALA A 46 -9.77 -9.40 -15.62
C ALA A 46 -10.33 -7.96 -15.50
N GLU A 47 -11.65 -7.80 -15.41
CA GLU A 47 -12.29 -6.50 -15.20
C GLU A 47 -11.90 -5.88 -13.85
N ILE A 48 -11.99 -6.66 -12.77
CA ILE A 48 -11.55 -6.21 -11.44
C ILE A 48 -10.06 -5.86 -11.44
N TYR A 49 -9.23 -6.70 -12.07
CA TYR A 49 -7.79 -6.44 -12.16
C TYR A 49 -7.47 -5.10 -12.81
N SER A 50 -8.20 -4.70 -13.86
CA SER A 50 -8.04 -3.40 -14.52
C SER A 50 -8.35 -2.24 -13.57
N ILE A 51 -9.46 -2.32 -12.83
CA ILE A 51 -9.87 -1.29 -11.86
C ILE A 51 -8.86 -1.22 -10.71
N PHE A 52 -8.53 -2.37 -10.10
CA PHE A 52 -7.64 -2.42 -8.95
C PHE A 52 -6.21 -2.02 -9.33
N SER A 53 -5.77 -2.30 -10.56
CA SER A 53 -4.46 -1.83 -11.04
C SER A 53 -4.36 -0.30 -11.05
N LYS A 54 -5.44 0.40 -11.45
CA LYS A 54 -5.48 1.87 -11.43
C LYS A 54 -5.44 2.40 -9.99
N LEU A 55 -6.21 1.78 -9.08
CA LEU A 55 -6.23 2.16 -7.66
C LEU A 55 -4.90 1.88 -6.96
N ALA A 56 -4.27 0.74 -7.24
CA ALA A 56 -2.96 0.39 -6.72
C ALA A 56 -1.87 1.33 -7.24
N ALA A 57 -1.92 1.70 -8.53
CA ALA A 57 -1.01 2.68 -9.12
C ALA A 57 -1.17 4.08 -8.50
N LEU A 58 -2.40 4.54 -8.30
CA LEU A 58 -2.68 5.81 -7.63
C LEU A 58 -2.18 5.79 -6.16
N SER A 59 -2.45 4.68 -5.46
CA SER A 59 -1.99 4.49 -4.09
C SER A 59 -0.46 4.47 -3.99
N LEU A 60 0.22 3.79 -4.92
CA LEU A 60 1.68 3.76 -4.98
C LEU A 60 2.26 5.15 -5.29
N ALA A 61 1.66 5.87 -6.24
CA ALA A 61 2.04 7.25 -6.55
C ALA A 61 1.91 8.14 -5.30
N TRP A 62 0.84 7.98 -4.52
CA TRP A 62 0.65 8.70 -3.27
C TRP A 62 1.63 8.30 -2.17
N VAL A 63 1.95 7.01 -2.02
CA VAL A 63 2.99 6.55 -1.08
C VAL A 63 4.33 7.23 -1.39
N ILE A 64 4.71 7.31 -2.67
CA ILE A 64 5.94 7.98 -3.08
C ILE A 64 5.84 9.49 -2.84
N ALA A 65 4.79 10.14 -3.34
CA ALA A 65 4.63 11.59 -3.26
C ALA A 65 4.47 12.09 -1.81
N GLY A 66 3.63 11.42 -1.01
CA GLY A 66 3.41 11.71 0.40
C GLY A 66 4.57 11.27 1.30
N GLY A 67 5.41 10.35 0.84
CA GLY A 67 6.64 9.96 1.52
C GLY A 67 7.70 11.07 1.54
N ILE A 68 7.73 11.93 0.50
CA ILE A 68 8.67 13.05 0.39
C ILE A 68 8.53 14.06 1.56
N PRO A 69 7.36 14.71 1.76
CA PRO A 69 7.21 15.65 2.87
C PRO A 69 7.35 14.95 4.22
N ARG A 70 6.91 13.69 4.33
CA ARG A 70 7.09 12.89 5.55
C ARG A 70 8.57 12.72 5.90
N ALA A 71 9.41 12.39 4.93
CA ALA A 71 10.85 12.23 5.13
C ALA A 71 11.53 13.55 5.52
N ILE A 72 11.16 14.65 4.83
CA ILE A 72 11.72 15.99 5.11
C ILE A 72 11.41 16.43 6.55
N PHE A 73 10.18 16.22 7.01
CA PHE A 73 9.73 16.67 8.33
C PHE A 73 9.73 15.56 9.41
N PHE A 74 10.35 14.42 9.12
CA PHE A 74 10.34 13.22 9.97
C PHE A 74 10.83 13.49 11.40
N ASN A 75 11.96 14.17 11.53
CA ASN A 75 12.55 14.46 12.83
C ASN A 75 11.61 15.29 13.72
N ARG A 76 10.92 16.27 13.11
CA ARG A 76 10.09 17.23 13.82
C ARG A 76 8.75 16.65 14.28
N TYR A 77 8.07 15.89 13.42
CA TYR A 77 6.70 15.44 13.71
C TYR A 77 6.60 13.97 14.14
N GLU A 78 7.62 13.14 13.90
CA GLU A 78 7.61 11.73 14.30
C GLU A 78 8.70 11.41 15.33
N LEU A 79 9.97 11.72 15.04
CA LEU A 79 11.08 11.24 15.87
C LEU A 79 11.16 11.91 17.25
N ILE A 80 11.10 13.25 17.30
CA ILE A 80 11.16 14.00 18.58
C ILE A 80 9.99 13.59 19.49
N PRO A 81 8.71 13.64 19.04
CA PRO A 81 7.59 13.20 19.87
C PRO A 81 7.67 11.72 20.29
N ALA A 82 8.19 10.84 19.43
CA ALA A 82 8.36 9.43 19.76
C ALA A 82 9.45 9.19 20.81
N ARG A 83 10.53 9.98 20.78
CA ARG A 83 11.58 9.95 21.80
C ARG A 83 11.08 10.46 23.14
N GLU A 84 10.36 11.59 23.15
CA GLU A 84 9.76 12.16 24.36
C GLU A 84 8.77 11.21 25.02
N LYS A 85 8.04 10.43 24.22
CA LYS A 85 7.10 9.41 24.70
C LYS A 85 7.74 8.04 24.99
N GLY A 86 9.04 7.86 24.76
CA GLY A 86 9.72 6.57 24.95
C GLY A 86 9.31 5.46 23.96
N ILE A 87 8.67 5.81 22.84
CA ILE A 87 8.11 4.86 21.84
C ILE A 87 8.92 4.83 20.53
N ALA A 88 10.14 5.35 20.53
CA ALA A 88 10.99 5.38 19.32
C ALA A 88 11.20 3.99 18.69
N GLY A 89 11.31 2.93 19.51
CA GLY A 89 11.39 1.55 19.01
C GLY A 89 10.13 1.11 18.25
N VAL A 90 8.93 1.47 18.76
CA VAL A 90 7.64 1.18 18.11
C VAL A 90 7.54 1.93 16.78
N LEU A 91 8.07 3.16 16.71
CA LEU A 91 8.12 3.93 15.48
C LEU A 91 8.96 3.24 14.39
N VAL A 92 10.13 2.68 14.75
CA VAL A 92 10.97 1.92 13.81
C VAL A 92 10.23 0.68 13.34
N PHE A 93 9.63 -0.08 14.26
CA PHE A 93 8.86 -1.27 13.92
C PHE A 93 7.70 -0.97 12.97
N LYS A 94 6.99 0.14 13.18
CA LYS A 94 5.96 0.63 12.26
C LYS A 94 6.50 0.81 10.83
N HIS A 95 7.66 1.44 10.66
CA HIS A 95 8.24 1.66 9.33
C HIS A 95 8.65 0.35 8.64
N ILE A 96 9.16 -0.62 9.42
CA ILE A 96 9.48 -1.96 8.90
C ILE A 96 8.20 -2.63 8.39
N ILE A 97 7.11 -2.61 9.16
CA ILE A 97 5.83 -3.16 8.73
C ILE A 97 5.33 -2.48 7.46
N LEU A 98 5.28 -1.14 7.43
CA LEU A 98 4.80 -0.40 6.26
C LEU A 98 5.62 -0.73 5.02
N PHE A 99 6.95 -0.80 5.15
CA PHE A 99 7.83 -1.20 4.06
C PHE A 99 7.53 -2.63 3.56
N MET A 100 7.37 -3.59 4.49
CA MET A 100 7.00 -4.96 4.15
C MET A 100 5.64 -5.04 3.46
N MET A 101 4.66 -4.24 3.86
CA MET A 101 3.33 -4.21 3.23
C MET A 101 3.42 -3.75 1.77
N VAL A 102 4.16 -2.67 1.49
CA VAL A 102 4.39 -2.20 0.11
C VAL A 102 5.14 -3.24 -0.70
N ALA A 103 6.23 -3.80 -0.16
CA ALA A 103 7.05 -4.79 -0.84
C ALA A 103 6.24 -6.06 -1.17
N ALA A 104 5.51 -6.61 -0.20
CA ALA A 104 4.64 -7.77 -0.38
C ALA A 104 3.54 -7.50 -1.41
N GLY A 105 2.89 -6.33 -1.31
CA GLY A 105 1.89 -5.88 -2.29
C GLY A 105 2.45 -5.88 -3.72
N LEU A 106 3.61 -5.26 -3.94
CA LEU A 106 4.24 -5.22 -5.26
C LEU A 106 4.65 -6.61 -5.78
N LEU A 107 5.22 -7.46 -4.93
CA LEU A 107 5.66 -8.80 -5.31
C LEU A 107 4.49 -9.70 -5.69
N LEU A 108 3.43 -9.70 -4.89
CA LEU A 108 2.21 -10.46 -5.16
C LEU A 108 1.47 -9.91 -6.38
N TRP A 109 1.42 -8.59 -6.58
CA TRP A 109 0.81 -7.98 -7.76
C TRP A 109 1.51 -8.41 -9.05
N ARG A 110 2.85 -8.47 -9.04
CA ARG A 110 3.64 -9.02 -10.17
C ARG A 110 3.28 -10.48 -10.45
N ARG A 111 3.11 -11.30 -9.41
CA ARG A 111 2.69 -12.71 -9.56
C ARG A 111 1.30 -12.83 -10.19
N ILE A 112 0.34 -12.01 -9.79
CA ILE A 112 -1.02 -11.98 -10.38
C ILE A 112 -0.94 -11.60 -11.86
N ARG A 113 -0.21 -10.53 -12.19
CA ARG A 113 -0.05 -10.06 -13.57
C ARG A 113 0.47 -11.16 -14.49
N ASN A 114 1.43 -11.97 -14.02
CA ASN A 114 1.98 -13.06 -14.79
C ASN A 114 1.01 -14.24 -14.97
N ARG A 115 0.05 -14.42 -14.05
CA ARG A 115 -1.01 -15.43 -14.17
C ARG A 115 -2.09 -15.02 -15.16
N LEU A 116 -2.53 -13.77 -15.14
CA LEU A 116 -3.60 -13.27 -16.02
C LEU A 116 -3.15 -13.00 -17.47
N LYS A 117 -1.83 -12.96 -17.72
CA LYS A 117 -1.27 -12.82 -19.08
C LYS A 117 -1.01 -14.16 -19.78
N ARG A 118 -1.09 -15.27 -19.05
CA ARG A 118 -1.09 -16.62 -19.63
C ARG A 118 -2.48 -16.93 -20.13
#